data_AF-A0A9D6WIW7-F1
#
_entry.id   AF-A0A9D6WIW7-F1
#
_cell.length_a   1.000
_cell.length_b   1.000
_cell.length_c   1.000
_cell.angle_alpha   90.00
_cell.angle_beta   90.00
_cell.angle_gamma   90.00
#
_symmetry.space_group_name_H-M   'P 1'
#
loop_
_entity.id
_entity.type
_entity.pdbx_description
1 polymer ?
#
loop_
_entity_poly.entity_id
_entity_poly.type
_entity_poly.pdbx_seq_one_letter_code
_entity_poly.pdbx_strand_id
1 'polypeptide(L)' 'MDWMKISSAIFLGMMIVLLLPRAKAIMSNTPEAKPGDWNSAILPLLAVAGLIALLMAFAR' A
#
# COMPACT_ATOMS: atom_id res chain seq x y z
N MET A 1 -22.25 -20.84 7.57
CA MET A 1 -21.66 -19.55 7.15
C MET A 1 -22.39 -18.48 7.94
N ASP A 2 -21.67 -17.74 8.78
CA ASP A 2 -22.28 -16.76 9.67
C ASP A 2 -22.83 -15.59 8.83
N TRP A 3 -24.11 -15.25 9.01
CA TRP A 3 -24.77 -14.14 8.32
C TRP A 3 -24.06 -12.80 8.55
N MET A 4 -23.37 -12.66 9.69
CA MET A 4 -22.50 -11.52 9.97
C MET A 4 -21.36 -11.42 8.95
N LYS A 5 -20.69 -12.53 8.62
CA LYS A 5 -19.57 -12.55 7.66
C LYS A 5 -20.02 -12.21 6.24
N ILE A 6 -21.20 -12.67 5.86
CA ILE A 6 -21.78 -12.40 4.53
C ILE A 6 -22.12 -10.91 4.42
N SER A 7 -22.83 -10.36 5.40
CA SER A 7 -23.22 -8.94 5.40
C SER A 7 -22.01 -8.01 5.47
N SER A 8 -21.00 -8.32 6.29
CA SER A 8 -19.76 -7.55 6.33
C SER A 8 -19.01 -7.59 5.00
N ALA A 9 -18.96 -8.75 4.33
CA ALA A 9 -18.30 -8.87 3.03
C ALA A 9 -19.02 -8.06 1.94
N ILE A 10 -20.35 -8.05 1.94
CA ILE A 10 -21.16 -7.23 1.03
C ILE A 10 -20.92 -5.74 1.29
N PHE A 11 -20.88 -5.32 2.56
CA PHE A 11 -20.62 -3.94 2.93
C PHE A 11 -19.22 -3.48 2.50
N LEU A 12 -18.19 -4.31 2.72
CA LEU A 12 -16.82 -4.04 2.26
C LEU A 12 -16.75 -3.97 0.73
N GLY A 13 -17.44 -4.86 0.02
CA GLY A 13 -17.53 -4.83 -1.43
C GLY A 13 -18.14 -3.52 -1.93
N MET A 14 -19.27 -3.10 -1.33
CA MET A 14 -19.90 -1.81 -1.67
C MET A 14 -18.98 -0.63 -1.37
N MET A 15 -18.28 -0.63 -0.24
CA MET A 15 -17.31 0.42 0.09
C MET A 15 -16.23 0.55 -1.00
N ILE A 16 -15.68 -0.57 -1.47
CA ILE A 16 -14.69 -0.57 -2.57
C ILE A 16 -15.31 0.01 -3.85
N VAL A 17 -16.54 -0.39 -4.22
CA VAL A 17 -17.24 0.15 -5.40
C VAL A 17 -17.46 1.67 -5.30
N LEU A 18 -17.79 2.17 -4.11
CA LEU A 18 -17.98 3.61 -3.88
C LEU A 18 -16.66 4.39 -3.93
N LEU A 19 -15.56 3.80 -3.48
CA LEU A 19 -14.23 4.42 -3.49
C LEU A 19 -13.54 4.34 -4.86
N LEU A 20 -13.89 3.35 -5.69
CA LEU A 20 -13.32 3.12 -7.02
C LEU A 20 -13.27 4.37 -7.92
N PRO A 21 -14.33 5.19 -8.09
CA PRO A 21 -14.25 6.38 -8.95
C PRO A 21 -13.23 7.41 -8.44
N ARG A 22 -13.17 7.61 -7.12
CA ARG A 22 -12.19 8.50 -6.48
C ARG A 22 -10.77 7.95 -6.66
N ALA A 23 -10.58 6.65 -6.46
CA ALA A 23 -9.29 5.98 -6.67
C ALA A 23 -8.81 6.13 -8.12
N LYS A 24 -9.71 5.92 -9.10
CA LYS A 24 -9.41 6.13 -10.53
C LYS A 24 -9.02 7.59 -10.82
N ALA A 25 -9.77 8.55 -10.29
CA ALA A 25 -9.46 9.97 -10.45
C ALA A 25 -8.09 10.32 -9.86
N ILE A 26 -7.72 9.76 -8.71
CA ILE A 26 -6.38 9.98 -8.13
C ILE A 26 -5.31 9.38 -9.04
N MET A 27 -5.49 8.13 -9.49
CA MET A 27 -4.53 7.47 -10.38
C MET A 27 -4.34 8.22 -11.70
N SER A 28 -5.41 8.78 -12.28
CA SER A 28 -5.33 9.52 -13.55
C SER A 28 -4.76 10.94 -13.40
N ASN A 29 -4.82 11.54 -12.21
CA ASN A 29 -4.33 12.90 -11.96
C ASN A 29 -2.98 12.92 -11.24
N THR A 30 -2.45 11.77 -10.83
CA THR A 30 -1.12 11.67 -10.22
C THR A 30 -0.07 11.55 -11.34
N PRO A 31 1.10 12.20 -11.21
CA PRO A 31 2.20 12.01 -12.15
C PRO A 31 2.54 10.53 -12.29
N GLU A 32 2.66 10.03 -13.52
CA GLU A 32 3.15 8.68 -13.77
C GLU A 32 4.59 8.54 -13.26
N ALA A 33 4.91 7.36 -12.71
CA ALA A 33 6.26 7.05 -12.28
C ALA A 33 7.20 7.08 -13.49
N LYS A 34 8.20 7.95 -13.44
CA LYS A 34 9.21 8.08 -14.48
C LYS A 34 10.35 7.09 -14.26
N PRO A 35 11.08 6.70 -15.33
CA PRO A 35 12.36 6.03 -15.17
C PRO A 35 13.30 6.90 -14.30
N GLY A 36 13.64 6.40 -13.11
CA GLY A 36 14.43 7.12 -12.10
C GLY A 36 13.71 7.30 -10.75
N ASP A 37 12.39 7.34 -10.72
CA ASP A 37 11.63 7.45 -9.47
C ASP A 37 11.84 6.20 -8.58
N TRP A 38 11.93 5.03 -9.21
CA TRP A 38 12.28 3.77 -8.53
C TRP A 38 13.70 3.78 -7.95
N ASN A 39 14.66 4.40 -8.63
CA ASN A 39 16.01 4.56 -8.10
C ASN A 39 16.03 5.56 -6.93
N SER A 40 15.16 6.57 -6.92
CA SER A 40 15.03 7.47 -5.77
C SER A 40 14.38 6.79 -4.56
N ALA A 41 13.45 5.86 -4.80
CA ALA A 41 12.77 5.10 -3.75
C ALA A 41 13.63 3.97 -3.17
N ILE A 42 14.57 3.41 -3.92
CA ILE A 42 15.38 2.28 -3.45
C ILE A 42 16.33 2.66 -2.32
N LEU A 43 16.89 3.88 -2.35
CA LEU A 43 17.82 4.36 -1.32
C LEU A 43 17.18 4.42 0.08
N PRO A 44 16.02 5.08 0.29
CA PRO A 44 15.36 5.08 1.59
C PRO A 44 14.87 3.69 2.00
N LEU A 45 14.41 2.85 1.07
CA LEU A 45 14.00 1.47 1.37
C LEU A 45 15.18 0.63 1.88
N LEU A 46 16.33 0.72 1.23
CA LEU A 46 17.56 0.04 1.66
C LEU A 46 18.06 0.58 3.00
N ALA A 47 17.93 1.88 3.25
CA ALA A 47 18.29 2.46 4.54
C ALA A 47 17.43 1.89 5.68
N VAL A 48 16.11 1.78 5.47
CA VAL A 48 15.21 1.16 6.46
C VAL A 48 15.51 -0.32 6.64
N ALA A 49 15.67 -1.07 5.56
CA ALA A 49 16.02 -2.49 5.63
C ALA A 49 17.37 -2.72 6.36
N GLY A 50 18.37 -1.88 6.09
CA GLY A 50 19.67 -1.89 6.75
C GLY A 50 19.58 -1.56 8.24
N LEU A 51 18.75 -0.56 8.61
CA LEU A 51 18.48 -0.24 10.01
C LEU A 51 17.84 -1.44 10.74
N ILE A 52 16.85 -2.09 10.13
CA ILE A 52 16.20 -3.28 10.70
C ILE A 52 17.22 -4.40 10.90
N ALA A 53 18.08 -4.66 9.90
CA ALA A 53 19.15 -5.66 10.00
C ALA A 53 20.14 -5.34 11.13
N LEU A 54 20.52 -4.07 11.28
CA LEU A 54 21.37 -3.60 12.37
C LEU A 54 20.70 -3.83 13.73
N LEU A 55 19.42 -3.45 13.87
CA LEU A 55 18.66 -3.68 15.11
C LEU A 55 18.61 -5.17 15.46
N MET A 56 18.36 -6.06 14.48
CA MET A 56 18.40 -7.51 14.71
C MET A 56 19.77 -8.01 15.18
N ALA A 57 20.87 -7.42 14.67
CA ALA A 57 22.21 -7.80 15.09
C ALA A 57 22.54 -7.38 16.53
N PHE A 58 22.02 -6.24 17.00
CA PHE A 58 22.21 -5.74 18.36
C PHE A 58 21.18 -6.25 19.37
N ALA A 59 20.00 -6.71 18.92
CA ALA A 59 18.93 -7.24 19.75
C ALA A 59 19.11 -8.73 20.14
N ARG A 60 20.34 -9.23 20.13
CA ARG A 60 20.69 -10.55 20.67
C ARG A 60 20.53 -10.59 22.19
#